data_AF-A0A352V9A9-F1
#
_entry.id   AF-A0A352V9A9-F1
#
_cell.length_a   1.000
_cell.length_b   1.000
_cell.length_c   1.000
_cell.angle_alpha   90.00
_cell.angle_beta   90.00
_cell.angle_gamma   90.00
#
_symmetry.space_group_name_H-M   'P 1'
#
loop_
_entity.id
_entity.type
_entity.pdbx_description
1 polymer ?
#
loop_
_entity_poly.entity_id
_entity_poly.type
_entity_poly.pdbx_seq_one_letter_code
_entity_poly.pdbx_strand_id
1 'polypeptide(L)'
;MKKVLILITVCVLLYACGTSQNNSKNNEKKFSIAYNIHLPDTTKDDWEIIKMNFDGSGKKNILNNDDVAWTYTTYKDRLFFISDRDTCYRCFFLYETDANGNSIKKVSNLQLEDSWMSCRKDGEEMIVAGRIGK
;
A
#
# COMPACT_ATOMS: atom_id res chain seq x y z
N MET A 1 -54.41 9.93 35.70
CA MET A 1 -54.10 10.22 34.28
C MET A 1 -52.75 10.92 34.08
N LYS A 2 -52.48 12.09 34.67
CA LYS A 2 -51.19 12.81 34.50
C LYS A 2 -49.94 12.00 34.90
N LYS A 3 -50.00 11.21 35.99
CA LYS A 3 -48.87 10.35 36.43
C LYS A 3 -48.56 9.19 35.47
N VAL A 4 -49.58 8.65 34.79
CA VAL A 4 -49.42 7.59 33.77
C VAL A 4 -48.80 8.17 32.50
N LEU A 5 -49.20 9.39 32.12
CA LEU A 5 -48.65 10.10 30.97
C LEU A 5 -47.15 10.39 31.15
N ILE A 6 -46.73 10.81 32.35
CA ILE A 6 -45.32 11.04 32.71
C ILE A 6 -44.50 9.75 32.65
N LEU A 7 -45.06 8.63 33.15
CA LEU A 7 -44.37 7.34 33.13
C LEU A 7 -44.14 6.83 31.70
N ILE A 8 -45.12 7.03 30.81
CA ILE A 8 -45.00 6.69 29.38
C ILE A 8 -43.96 7.57 28.70
N THR A 9 -43.89 8.86 29.01
CA THR A 9 -42.88 9.76 28.41
C THR A 9 -41.46 9.40 28.85
N VAL A 10 -41.27 9.02 30.11
CA VAL A 10 -39.96 8.56 30.63
C VAL A 10 -39.55 7.24 29.99
N CYS A 11 -40.47 6.28 29.82
CA CYS A 11 -40.17 5.02 29.13
C CYS A 11 -39.80 5.22 27.65
N VAL A 12 -40.45 6.15 26.94
CA VAL A 12 -40.12 6.47 25.53
C VAL A 12 -38.74 7.16 25.42
N LEU A 13 -38.41 8.06 26.36
CA LEU A 13 -37.09 8.70 26.42
C LEU A 13 -35.96 7.69 26.72
N LEU A 14 -36.21 6.73 27.61
CA LEU A 14 -35.24 5.67 27.91
C LEU A 14 -35.08 4.67 26.75
N TYR A 15 -36.14 4.39 25.99
CA TYR A 15 -36.06 3.59 24.77
C TYR A 15 -35.28 4.30 23.64
N ALA A 16 -35.41 5.62 23.53
CA ALA A 16 -34.67 6.43 22.56
C ALA A 16 -33.18 6.57 22.89
N CYS A 17 -32.79 6.49 24.17
CA CYS A 17 -31.38 6.46 24.58
C CYS A 17 -30.71 5.08 24.40
N GLY A 18 -31.47 4.00 24.24
CA GLY A 18 -30.95 2.64 24.12
C GLY A 18 -30.43 2.24 22.73
N THR A 19 -30.64 3.08 21.70
CA THR A 19 -30.33 2.76 20.30
C THR A 19 -29.18 3.56 19.70
N SER A 20 -28.26 4.06 20.52
CA SER A 20 -26.90 4.34 20.04
C SER A 20 -26.06 3.06 20.17
N GLN A 21 -26.40 2.04 19.38
CA GLN A 21 -25.37 1.07 19.00
C GLN A 21 -24.30 1.88 18.28
N ASN A 22 -23.18 2.08 18.95
CA ASN A 22 -21.93 2.45 18.31
C ASN A 22 -21.65 1.40 17.23
N ASN A 23 -22.16 1.64 16.03
CA ASN A 23 -21.63 1.09 14.80
C ASN A 23 -20.27 1.76 14.58
N SER A 24 -19.34 1.54 15.51
CA SER A 24 -17.95 1.43 15.14
C SER A 24 -17.90 0.17 14.29
N LYS A 25 -18.19 0.32 12.99
CA LYS A 25 -17.52 -0.50 11.99
C LYS A 25 -16.05 -0.27 12.30
N ASN A 26 -15.46 -1.15 13.10
CA ASN A 26 -14.03 -1.27 13.22
C ASN A 26 -13.59 -1.54 11.78
N ASN A 27 -13.24 -0.48 11.06
CA ASN A 27 -12.46 -0.57 9.84
C ASN A 27 -11.09 -1.05 10.30
N GLU A 28 -11.03 -2.34 10.63
CA GLU A 28 -9.82 -3.02 11.02
C GLU A 28 -8.86 -2.77 9.87
N LYS A 29 -7.76 -2.06 10.16
CA LYS A 29 -6.75 -1.75 9.14
C LYS A 29 -6.20 -3.09 8.67
N LYS A 30 -6.60 -3.50 7.46
CA LYS A 30 -6.11 -4.72 6.85
C LYS A 30 -4.75 -4.43 6.22
N PHE A 31 -3.70 -4.81 6.92
CA PHE A 31 -2.35 -4.70 6.41
C PHE A 31 -2.04 -5.90 5.48
N SER A 32 -1.03 -5.72 4.63
CA SER A 32 -0.49 -6.76 3.76
C SER A 32 1.03 -6.64 3.70
N ILE A 33 1.69 -7.74 3.34
CA ILE A 33 3.14 -7.78 3.15
C ILE A 33 3.40 -7.64 1.65
N ALA A 34 4.32 -6.75 1.28
CA ALA A 34 4.86 -6.67 -0.07
C ALA A 34 6.33 -7.06 -0.03
N TYR A 35 6.76 -7.92 -0.94
CA TYR A 35 8.12 -8.41 -1.02
C TYR A 35 8.48 -8.69 -2.48
N ASN A 36 9.73 -8.43 -2.83
CA ASN A 36 10.28 -8.81 -4.12
C ASN A 36 10.73 -10.28 -4.09
N ILE A 37 10.52 -10.99 -5.20
CA ILE A 37 10.97 -12.36 -5.42
C ILE A 37 11.53 -12.47 -6.84
N HIS A 38 12.59 -13.26 -6.98
CA HIS A 38 12.99 -13.74 -8.29
C HIS A 38 12.02 -14.87 -8.68
N LEU A 39 11.09 -14.61 -9.62
CA LEU A 39 10.18 -15.64 -10.10
C LEU A 39 10.94 -16.61 -11.02
N PRO A 40 10.70 -17.93 -10.93
CA PRO A 40 11.57 -18.91 -11.55
C PRO A 40 11.22 -19.23 -13.02
N ASP A 41 12.23 -19.78 -13.73
CA ASP A 41 12.24 -20.40 -15.06
C ASP A 41 12.07 -19.52 -16.31
N THR A 42 12.69 -18.35 -16.32
CA THR A 42 13.05 -17.68 -17.59
C THR A 42 14.57 -17.45 -17.67
N THR A 43 15.11 -17.23 -18.87
CA THR A 43 16.51 -16.79 -19.04
C THR A 43 16.69 -15.29 -18.74
N LYS A 44 15.64 -14.61 -18.29
CA LYS A 44 15.64 -13.18 -17.98
C LYS A 44 15.78 -13.01 -16.47
N ASP A 45 16.63 -12.07 -16.06
CA ASP A 45 16.80 -11.67 -14.66
C ASP A 45 15.62 -10.77 -14.28
N ASP A 46 14.45 -11.36 -14.02
CA ASP A 46 13.21 -10.65 -13.70
C ASP A 46 12.91 -10.74 -12.20
N TRP A 47 12.62 -9.59 -11.58
CA TRP A 47 12.32 -9.50 -10.15
C TRP A 47 10.96 -8.87 -9.96
N GLU A 48 10.07 -9.61 -9.30
CA GLU A 48 8.66 -9.28 -9.25
C GLU A 48 8.23 -8.94 -7.84
N ILE A 49 7.32 -7.99 -7.70
CA ILE A 49 6.77 -7.61 -6.40
C ILE A 49 5.48 -8.37 -6.16
N ILE A 50 5.49 -9.17 -5.10
CA ILE A 50 4.35 -9.96 -4.64
C ILE A 50 3.76 -9.30 -3.41
N LYS A 51 2.42 -9.24 -3.39
CA LYS A 51 1.64 -8.95 -2.19
C LYS A 51 1.10 -10.23 -1.58
N MET A 52 1.06 -10.32 -0.26
CA MET A 52 0.37 -11.37 0.48
C MET A 52 -0.31 -10.85 1.74
N ASN A 53 -1.24 -11.65 2.29
CA ASN A 53 -1.82 -11.44 3.61
C ASN A 53 -0.77 -11.71 4.71
N PHE A 54 -1.04 -11.25 5.94
CA PHE A 54 -0.12 -11.43 7.09
C PHE A 54 0.10 -12.90 7.48
N ASP A 55 -0.88 -13.77 7.21
CA ASP A 55 -0.79 -15.22 7.41
C ASP A 55 -0.03 -15.93 6.27
N GLY A 56 0.47 -15.18 5.28
CA GLY A 56 1.17 -15.69 4.11
C GLY A 56 0.25 -16.21 3.00
N SER A 57 -1.07 -16.16 3.16
CA SER A 57 -2.03 -16.52 2.12
C SER A 57 -2.20 -15.41 1.08
N GLY A 58 -2.90 -15.70 -0.02
CA GLY A 58 -3.30 -14.67 -0.99
C GLY A 58 -2.14 -14.01 -1.74
N LYS A 59 -1.06 -14.76 -2.02
CA LYS A 59 0.08 -14.29 -2.81
C LYS A 59 -0.39 -13.85 -4.21
N LYS A 60 -0.03 -12.64 -4.63
CA LYS A 60 -0.38 -12.07 -5.93
C LYS A 60 0.75 -11.18 -6.46
N ASN A 61 1.15 -11.37 -7.71
CA ASN A 61 2.00 -10.40 -8.42
C ASN A 61 1.20 -9.11 -8.69
N ILE A 62 1.72 -7.97 -8.25
CA ILE A 62 1.06 -6.67 -8.36
C ILE A 62 1.64 -5.77 -9.46
N LEU A 63 2.74 -6.13 -10.11
CA LEU A 63 3.32 -5.34 -11.21
C LEU A 63 3.06 -5.98 -12.57
N ASN A 64 3.22 -7.30 -12.65
CA ASN A 64 2.99 -8.11 -13.85
C ASN A 64 3.68 -7.51 -15.08
N ASN A 65 5.00 -7.39 -15.00
CA ASN A 65 5.82 -6.80 -16.06
C ASN A 65 7.20 -7.49 -16.12
N ASP A 66 7.77 -7.57 -17.32
CA ASP A 66 9.11 -8.13 -17.55
C ASP A 66 10.17 -7.07 -17.19
N ASP A 67 10.42 -6.86 -15.89
CA ASP A 67 11.41 -5.93 -15.34
C ASP A 67 12.08 -6.43 -14.07
N VAL A 68 13.15 -5.75 -13.67
CA VAL A 68 13.75 -5.88 -12.34
C VAL A 68 13.09 -4.87 -11.42
N ALA A 69 12.21 -5.32 -10.52
CA ALA A 69 11.52 -4.45 -9.56
C ALA A 69 11.92 -4.74 -8.09
N TRP A 70 12.38 -3.70 -7.39
CA TRP A 70 12.75 -3.78 -5.96
C TRP A 70 11.94 -2.80 -5.11
N THR A 71 11.34 -3.29 -4.03
CA THR A 71 10.62 -2.47 -3.04
C THR A 71 11.29 -2.55 -1.67
N TYR A 72 11.40 -1.40 -1.00
CA TYR A 72 12.00 -1.32 0.33
C TYR A 72 11.13 -0.58 1.35
N THR A 73 10.13 0.18 0.89
CA THR A 73 9.34 1.04 1.77
C THR A 73 7.95 1.31 1.21
N THR A 74 7.02 1.64 2.11
CA THR A 74 5.66 2.05 1.79
C THR A 74 5.24 3.21 2.69
N TYR A 75 4.26 3.98 2.24
CA TYR A 75 3.58 4.95 3.10
C TYR A 75 2.07 4.91 2.85
N LYS A 76 1.31 4.50 3.87
CA LYS A 76 -0.13 4.22 3.77
C LYS A 76 -0.39 3.19 2.65
N ASP A 77 -1.17 3.56 1.64
CA ASP A 77 -1.51 2.68 0.51
C ASP A 77 -0.52 2.80 -0.65
N ARG A 78 0.52 3.64 -0.53
CA ARG A 78 1.54 3.83 -1.57
C ARG A 78 2.70 2.88 -1.34
N LEU A 79 2.99 2.06 -2.34
CA LEU A 79 4.19 1.24 -2.42
C LEU A 79 5.19 1.91 -3.35
N PHE A 80 6.44 2.06 -2.89
CA PHE A 80 7.53 2.64 -3.68
C PHE A 80 8.50 1.56 -4.11
N PHE A 81 8.95 1.63 -5.35
CA PHE A 81 9.88 0.66 -5.89
C PHE A 81 10.77 1.27 -6.96
N ILE A 82 11.98 0.73 -7.12
CA ILE A 82 12.80 0.98 -8.31
C ILE A 82 12.51 -0.07 -9.35
N SER A 83 12.57 0.34 -10.61
CA SER A 83 12.41 -0.56 -11.73
C SER A 83 13.18 -0.06 -12.96
N ASP A 84 13.70 -1.00 -13.76
CA ASP A 84 14.27 -0.75 -15.09
C ASP A 84 13.25 -0.95 -16.24
N ARG A 85 11.95 -1.02 -15.92
CA ARG A 85 10.87 -1.09 -16.92
C ARG A 85 10.99 0.02 -17.94
N ASP A 86 10.73 -0.34 -19.20
CA ASP A 86 10.78 0.57 -20.35
C ASP A 86 12.16 1.24 -20.56
N THR A 87 13.24 0.67 -20.01
CA THR A 87 14.59 1.22 -20.10
C THR A 87 15.63 0.14 -20.39
N CYS A 88 16.90 0.53 -20.46
CA CYS A 88 17.99 -0.44 -20.53
C CYS A 88 18.09 -1.28 -19.25
N TYR A 89 18.62 -2.50 -19.38
CA TYR A 89 18.82 -3.40 -18.24
C TYR A 89 19.58 -2.71 -17.10
N ARG A 90 19.00 -2.76 -15.90
CA ARG A 90 19.49 -2.11 -14.67
C ARG A 90 19.64 -0.58 -14.77
N CYS A 91 18.85 0.06 -15.62
CA CYS A 91 18.69 1.51 -15.66
C CYS A 91 17.50 1.92 -14.80
N PHE A 92 17.68 1.90 -13.47
CA PHE A 92 16.57 2.06 -12.53
C PHE A 92 15.99 3.46 -12.46
N PHE A 93 14.68 3.54 -12.33
CA PHE A 93 13.93 4.76 -11.98
C PHE A 93 12.97 4.48 -10.83
N LEU A 94 12.58 5.54 -10.13
CA LEU A 94 11.62 5.46 -9.04
C LEU A 94 10.18 5.44 -9.57
N TYR A 95 9.40 4.50 -9.06
CA TYR A 95 7.97 4.36 -9.30
C TYR A 95 7.20 4.28 -7.98
N GLU A 96 5.92 4.62 -8.04
CA GLU A 96 4.95 4.31 -6.98
C GLU A 96 3.72 3.62 -7.54
N THR A 97 3.04 2.84 -6.71
CA THR A 97 1.74 2.22 -7.03
C THR A 97 0.88 2.12 -5.76
N ASP A 98 -0.40 1.80 -5.92
CA ASP A 98 -1.26 1.42 -4.79
C ASP A 98 -0.94 0.00 -4.31
N ALA A 99 -1.44 -0.40 -3.13
CA ALA A 99 -1.15 -1.72 -2.57
C ALA A 99 -1.71 -2.89 -3.41
N ASN A 100 -2.44 -2.67 -4.48
CA ASN A 100 -2.95 -3.70 -5.38
C ASN A 100 -2.31 -3.68 -6.77
N GLY A 101 -1.45 -2.69 -7.05
CA GLY A 101 -0.79 -2.55 -8.33
C GLY A 101 -1.56 -1.75 -9.38
N ASN A 102 -2.71 -1.15 -9.06
CA ASN A 102 -3.60 -0.58 -10.08
C ASN A 102 -3.20 0.82 -10.55
N SER A 103 -2.27 1.48 -9.86
CA SER A 103 -1.96 2.90 -10.07
C SER A 103 -0.45 3.15 -10.20
N ILE A 104 0.22 2.31 -10.99
CA ILE A 104 1.66 2.43 -11.26
C ILE A 104 1.96 3.76 -11.97
N LYS A 105 2.92 4.52 -11.44
CA LYS A 105 3.46 5.72 -12.11
C LYS A 105 4.94 5.95 -11.81
N LYS A 106 5.65 6.51 -12.78
CA LYS A 106 7.02 6.99 -12.60
C LYS A 106 7.01 8.27 -11.77
N VAL A 107 7.79 8.32 -10.69
CA VAL A 107 7.81 9.47 -9.77
C VAL A 107 8.73 10.58 -10.28
N SER A 108 9.84 10.24 -10.92
CA SER A 108 10.79 11.21 -11.46
C SER A 108 11.61 10.63 -12.62
N ASN A 109 12.25 11.51 -13.39
CA ASN A 109 13.20 11.13 -14.44
C ASN A 109 14.66 11.06 -13.95
N LEU A 110 14.89 11.09 -12.64
CA LEU A 110 16.22 10.84 -12.08
C LEU A 110 16.52 9.34 -12.16
N GLN A 111 17.55 8.97 -12.92
CA GLN A 111 18.08 7.61 -12.89
C GLN A 111 18.68 7.34 -11.51
N LEU A 112 18.43 6.16 -10.96
CA LEU A 112 18.90 5.74 -9.65
C LEU A 112 20.01 4.70 -9.77
N GLU A 113 20.88 4.65 -8.77
CA GLU A 113 21.79 3.52 -8.60
C GLU A 113 21.01 2.32 -8.05
N ASP A 114 21.50 1.11 -8.31
CA ASP A 114 20.99 -0.15 -7.76
C ASP A 114 21.22 -0.18 -6.24
N SER A 115 20.28 0.39 -5.50
CA SER A 115 20.46 0.79 -4.11
C SER A 115 19.14 0.81 -3.35
N TRP A 116 19.25 0.70 -2.03
CA TRP A 116 18.11 0.82 -1.14
C TRP A 116 17.50 2.24 -1.20
N MET A 117 16.18 2.31 -1.04
CA MET A 117 15.45 3.56 -0.91
C MET A 117 14.65 3.60 0.39
N SER A 118 14.28 4.81 0.82
CA SER A 118 13.35 5.03 1.93
C SER A 118 12.49 6.26 1.65
N CYS A 119 11.57 6.57 2.57
CA CYS A 119 10.78 7.79 2.51
C CYS A 119 10.78 8.50 3.87
N ARG A 120 10.64 9.83 3.84
CA ARG A 120 10.48 10.69 5.01
C ARG A 120 9.31 11.64 4.80
N LYS A 121 9.00 12.45 5.83
CA LYS A 121 7.96 13.47 5.80
C LYS A 121 6.65 12.89 5.25
N ASP A 122 6.13 11.89 5.96
CA ASP A 122 4.86 11.27 5.60
C ASP A 122 4.82 10.72 4.15
N GLY A 123 5.95 10.19 3.68
CA GLY A 123 6.10 9.64 2.33
C GLY A 123 6.06 10.68 1.21
N GLU A 124 6.16 11.97 1.53
CA GLU A 124 6.23 13.04 0.52
C GLU A 124 7.64 13.19 -0.06
N GLU A 125 8.66 12.74 0.66
CA GLU A 125 10.06 12.89 0.27
C GLU A 125 10.76 11.55 0.22
N MET A 126 11.26 11.19 -0.96
CA MET A 126 11.97 9.94 -1.19
C MET A 126 13.47 10.12 -0.98
N ILE A 127 14.07 9.21 -0.21
CA ILE A 127 15.50 9.11 0.03
C ILE A 127 16.03 8.03 -0.90
N VAL A 128 16.85 8.44 -1.86
CA VAL A 128 17.36 7.58 -2.94
C VAL A 128 18.82 7.92 -3.24
N ALA A 129 19.57 6.97 -3.80
CA ALA A 129 20.86 7.28 -4.43
C ALA A 129 20.65 7.57 -5.92
N GLY A 130 20.70 8.86 -6.27
CA GLY A 130 20.58 9.30 -7.65
C GLY A 130 21.89 9.16 -8.42
N ARG A 131 21.80 8.77 -9.69
CA ARG A 131 22.90 8.84 -10.65
C ARG A 131 22.91 10.23 -11.27
N ILE A 132 23.81 11.10 -10.79
CA ILE A 132 23.91 12.50 -11.20
C ILE A 132 25.23 12.71 -11.95
N GLY A 133 25.17 13.40 -13.10
CA GLY A 133 26.37 13.87 -13.83
C GLY A 133 27.19 12.77 -14.49
N LYS A 134 26.58 11.64 -14.85
CA LYS A 134 27.16 10.61 -15.71
C LYS A 134 26.69 10.78 -17.15
#